data_AF-A0A7Y3BFF5-F1
#
_entry.id   AF-A0A7Y3BFF5-F1
#
_cell.length_a   1.000
_cell.length_b   1.000
_cell.length_c   1.000
_cell.angle_alpha   90.00
_cell.angle_beta   90.00
_cell.angle_gamma   90.00
#
_symmetry.space_group_name_H-M   'P 1'
#
loop_
_entity.id
_entity.type
_entity.pdbx_description
1 polymer ?
#
loop_
_entity_poly.entity_id
_entity_poly.type
_entity_poly.pdbx_seq_one_letter_code
_entity_poly.pdbx_strand_id
1 'polypeptide(L)' 'MAKFYKIWLIFDPRRVFVAQGVFLFLLAAMIHLVLLSNPNTNWFQRAFAAEAME' A
#
# COMPACT_ATOMS: atom_id res chain seq x y z
N MET A 1 36.14 -5.04 -2.91
CA MET A 1 35.14 -4.78 -1.85
C MET A 1 34.26 -3.62 -2.29
N ALA A 2 33.03 -3.90 -2.71
CA ALA A 2 32.11 -2.88 -3.21
C ALA A 2 31.85 -1.84 -2.10
N LYS A 3 32.14 -0.56 -2.38
CA LYS A 3 31.99 0.56 -1.43
C LYS A 3 30.50 0.91 -1.27
N PHE A 4 29.72 0.02 -0.65
CA PHE A 4 28.28 0.16 -0.44
C PHE A 4 27.89 1.41 0.36
N TYR A 5 28.82 2.01 1.13
CA TYR A 5 28.58 3.23 1.90
C TYR A 5 28.37 4.48 1.03
N LYS A 6 28.78 4.48 -0.26
CA LYS A 6 28.56 5.61 -1.17
C LYS A 6 27.09 5.77 -1.59
N ILE A 7 26.25 4.76 -1.43
CA ILE A 7 24.82 4.87 -1.74
C ILE A 7 24.17 5.97 -0.87
N TRP A 8 24.63 6.13 0.37
CA TRP A 8 24.18 7.15 1.32
C TRP A 8 24.68 8.57 1.02
N LEU A 9 25.63 8.74 0.11
CA LEU A 9 26.12 10.05 -0.34
C LEU A 9 25.27 10.66 -1.46
N ILE A 10 24.46 9.83 -2.13
CA ILE A 10 23.56 10.22 -3.23
C ILE A 10 22.10 10.08 -2.83
N PHE A 11 21.78 9.07 -2.02
CA PHE A 11 20.45 8.85 -1.49
C PHE A 11 20.38 9.36 -0.05
N ASP A 12 19.72 10.51 0.15
CA ASP A 12 19.37 11.01 1.47
C ASP A 12 18.54 9.95 2.22
N PRO A 13 19.02 9.42 3.37
CA PRO A 13 18.39 8.31 4.10
C PRO A 13 16.90 8.54 4.33
N ARG A 14 16.56 9.76 4.73
CA ARG A 14 15.20 10.20 5.04
C ARG A 14 14.29 10.09 3.81
N ARG A 15 14.76 10.51 2.64
CA ARG A 15 13.95 10.50 1.41
C ARG A 15 13.71 9.09 0.92
N VAL A 16 14.69 8.18 1.04
CA VAL A 16 14.50 6.76 0.66
C VAL A 16 13.48 6.08 1.56
N PHE A 17 13.54 6.29 2.88
CA PHE A 17 12.53 5.71 3.79
C PHE A 17 11.13 6.27 3.55
N VAL A 18 11.02 7.58 3.27
CA VAL A 18 9.72 8.19 2.92
C VAL A 18 9.23 7.67 1.57
N ALA A 19 10.08 7.61 0.54
CA ALA A 19 9.73 7.09 -0.78
C ALA A 19 9.29 5.62 -0.70
N GLN A 20 10.02 4.78 0.04
CA GLN A 20 9.66 3.39 0.24
C GLN A 20 8.33 3.25 1.01
N GLY A 21 8.12 4.05 2.06
CA GLY A 21 6.86 4.06 2.82
C GLY A 21 5.67 4.47 1.97
N VAL A 22 5.79 5.58 1.22
CA VAL A 22 4.74 6.07 0.31
C VAL A 22 4.48 5.08 -0.83
N PHE A 23 5.54 4.48 -1.39
CA PHE A 23 5.41 3.49 -2.45
C PHE A 23 4.64 2.25 -1.99
N LEU A 24 5.01 1.68 -0.84
CA LEU A 24 4.31 0.52 -0.28
C LEU A 24 2.87 0.85 0.11
N PHE A 25 2.61 2.03 0.66
CA PHE A 25 1.26 2.47 1.01
C PHE A 25 0.36 2.62 -0.22
N LEU A 26 0.85 3.29 -1.27
CA LEU A 26 0.12 3.43 -2.54
C LEU A 26 -0.20 2.06 -3.16
N LEU A 27 0.77 1.15 -3.14
CA LEU A 27 0.60 -0.20 -3.69
C LEU A 27 -0.45 -0.98 -2.89
N ALA A 28 -0.39 -0.92 -1.55
CA ALA A 28 -1.40 -1.50 -0.69
C ALA A 28 -2.80 -0.93 -0.96
N ALA A 29 -2.95 0.41 -0.99
CA ALA A 29 -4.22 1.05 -1.24
C ALA A 29 -4.81 0.65 -2.60
N MET A 30 -3.99 0.59 -3.65
CA MET A 30 -4.43 0.16 -4.98
C MET A 30 -4.98 -1.26 -4.98
N ILE A 31 -4.32 -2.22 -4.30
CA ILE A 31 -4.81 -3.60 -4.19
C ILE A 31 -6.15 -3.65 -3.46
N HIS A 32 -6.31 -2.89 -2.36
CA HIS A 32 -7.56 -2.88 -1.60
C HIS A 32 -8.71 -2.29 -2.42
N LEU A 33 -8.48 -1.18 -3.13
CA LEU A 33 -9.49 -0.55 -3.98
C LEU A 33 -9.91 -1.46 -5.14
N VAL A 34 -8.97 -2.20 -5.75
CA VAL A 34 -9.29 -3.20 -6.78
C VAL A 34 -10.10 -4.37 -6.21
N LEU A 35 -9.75 -4.88 -5.02
CA LEU A 35 -10.53 -5.93 -4.36
C LEU A 35 -11.94 -5.46 -4.00
N LEU A 36 -12.09 -4.20 -3.60
CA LEU A 36 -13.37 -3.57 -3.30
C LEU A 36 -14.20 -3.34 -4.57
N SER A 37 -13.56 -3.08 -5.71
CA SER A 37 -14.25 -2.90 -6.99
C SER A 37 -14.86 -4.20 -7.52
N ASN A 38 -14.43 -5.36 -7.04
CA ASN A 38 -14.92 -6.65 -7.52
C ASN A 38 -16.12 -7.13 -6.67
N PRO A 39 -17.30 -7.36 -7.26
CA PRO A 39 -18.52 -7.69 -6.52
C PRO A 39 -18.43 -8.98 -5.68
N ASN A 40 -17.51 -9.89 -6.00
CA ASN A 40 -17.33 -11.15 -5.27
C ASN A 40 -16.43 -11.03 -4.02
N THR A 41 -15.43 -10.14 -4.06
CA THR A 41 -14.43 -9.99 -2.98
C THR A 41 -14.64 -8.74 -2.14
N ASN A 42 -15.63 -7.91 -2.49
CA ASN A 42 -15.97 -6.70 -1.74
C ASN A 42 -16.53 -7.06 -0.36
N TRP A 43 -15.65 -7.08 0.64
CA TRP A 43 -16.00 -7.35 2.03
C TRP A 43 -16.82 -6.23 2.66
N PHE A 44 -16.70 -4.97 2.21
CA PHE A 44 -17.58 -3.89 2.67
C PHE A 44 -19.02 -4.16 2.26
N GLN A 45 -19.27 -4.53 1.00
CA GLN A 45 -20.61 -4.88 0.53
C GLN A 45 -21.19 -6.03 1.36
N ARG A 46 -20.39 -7.05 1.68
CA ARG A 46 -20.82 -8.18 2.51
C ARG A 46 -21.11 -7.80 3.96
N ALA A 47 -20.35 -6.88 4.55
CA ALA A 47 -20.55 -6.43 5.92
C ALA A 47 -21.77 -5.49 6.04
N PHE A 48 -21.87 -4.48 5.16
CA PHE A 48 -22.92 -3.46 5.25
C PHE A 48 -24.26 -3.89 4.63
N ALA A 49 -24.29 -4.80 3.65
CA ALA A 49 -25.55 -5.30 3.09
C ALA A 49 -26.24 -6.34 3.99
N ALA A 50 -25.51 -7.01 4.88
CA ALA A 50 -26.08 -7.92 5.87
C ALA A 50 -26.73 -7.17 7.04
N GLU A 51 -26.15 -6.03 7.45
CA GLU A 51 -26.68 -5.18 8.53
C GLU A 51 -27.93 -4.39 8.11
N ALA A 52 -28.09 -4.09 6.82
CA ALA A 52 -29.30 -3.43 6.31
C ALA A 52 -30.55 -4.33 6.26
N MET A 53 -30.42 -5.62 6.58
CA MET A 53 -31.53 -6.60 6.65
C MET A 53 -31.85 -7.04 8.09
N GLU A 54 -31.43 -6.28 9.11
CA GLU A 54 -32.01 -6.31 10.47
C GLU A 54 -32.86 -5.05 10.71
#